data_AF-A0A1C5AGT5-F1
#
_entry.id   AF-A0A1C5AGT5-F1
#
_cell.length_a   1.000
_cell.length_b   1.000
_cell.length_c   1.000
_cell.angle_alpha   90.00
_cell.angle_beta   90.00
_cell.angle_gamma   90.00
#
_symmetry.space_group_name_H-M   'P 1'
#
loop_
_entity.id
_entity.type
_entity.pdbx_description
1 polymer ?
#
loop_
_entity_poly.entity_id
_entity_poly.type
_entity_poly.pdbx_seq_one_letter_code
_entity_poly.pdbx_strand_id
1 'polypeptide(L)'
;MRRTALFATLAAGALAAALAGAHPASAINTYNAQPAPERTEVGALVVQWDHDGDAATPDVVDWYCTGTMVDRNTFLTAGHCTTDWAPGVRFYVSLAQNVQAELDAAKAAGLSSAAVAARVGVEGTEHTSPDYPGNSADSHDIAVIEFDATGAAALASRWPFTPATLPGAGQLDALGARALDAARWEVMGYGTEEALRGPGGHTHRGGGVRMKAVVGFDALNKTWVRLAMNESRAYGGACYGDSGGPNFVTVDGRRILAATTITGDSPCYATNVSYRLDTPSARGFLGDFVELP
;
A
#
# COMPACT_ATOMS: atom_id res chain seq x y z
N MET A 1 32.72 12.82 76.33
CA MET A 1 32.12 14.16 76.07
C MET A 1 30.86 13.97 75.22
N ARG A 2 29.83 14.83 75.39
CA ARG A 2 28.70 15.22 74.50
C ARG A 2 28.42 14.34 73.24
N ARG A 3 27.17 14.04 72.82
CA ARG A 3 25.82 14.39 73.31
C ARG A 3 24.78 13.46 72.64
N THR A 4 23.61 13.40 73.27
CA THR A 4 22.32 12.82 72.90
C THR A 4 21.81 12.91 71.43
N ALA A 5 21.22 11.79 70.97
CA ALA A 5 19.80 11.62 70.58
C ALA A 5 19.30 11.62 69.10
N LEU A 6 18.19 10.85 68.96
CA LEU A 6 17.00 10.98 68.09
C LEU A 6 16.97 10.37 66.66
N PHE A 7 16.13 9.33 66.58
CA PHE A 7 15.25 8.87 65.49
C PHE A 7 15.06 9.76 64.25
N ALA A 8 15.07 9.10 63.07
CA ALA A 8 14.14 9.37 61.98
C ALA A 8 13.88 8.09 61.16
N THR A 9 12.62 7.73 60.97
CA THR A 9 12.17 6.63 60.10
C THR A 9 12.22 7.02 58.62
N LEU A 10 12.74 6.13 57.76
CA LEU A 10 12.58 6.23 56.31
C LEU A 10 11.83 5.01 55.78
N ALA A 11 10.63 5.25 55.24
CA ALA A 11 9.84 4.22 54.59
C ALA A 11 10.38 3.96 53.18
N ALA A 12 10.88 2.74 52.93
CA ALA A 12 11.19 2.29 51.59
C ALA A 12 9.90 1.83 50.89
N GLY A 13 9.28 2.73 50.13
CA GLY A 13 8.10 2.40 49.32
C GLY A 13 8.44 1.40 48.22
N ALA A 14 7.59 0.39 48.04
CA ALA A 14 7.73 -0.60 46.98
C ALA A 14 7.42 0.06 45.61
N LEU A 15 8.45 0.34 44.82
CA LEU A 15 8.29 0.80 43.45
C LEU A 15 8.18 -0.43 42.51
N ALA A 16 6.96 -0.92 42.32
CA ALA A 16 6.67 -1.86 41.25
C ALA A 16 6.81 -1.14 39.90
N ALA A 17 7.96 -1.27 39.26
CA ALA A 17 8.16 -0.78 37.90
C ALA A 17 7.31 -1.63 36.94
N ALA A 18 6.18 -1.07 36.51
CA ALA A 18 5.35 -1.69 35.48
C ALA A 18 6.13 -1.73 34.16
N LEU A 19 6.44 -2.95 33.69
CA LEU A 19 6.90 -3.20 32.33
C LEU A 19 5.73 -2.97 31.36
N ALA A 20 5.45 -1.70 31.07
CA ALA A 20 4.64 -1.34 29.91
C ALA A 20 5.47 -1.67 28.66
N GLY A 21 5.02 -2.68 27.90
CA GLY A 21 5.70 -3.09 26.68
C GLY A 21 5.72 -1.94 25.68
N ALA A 22 6.91 -1.60 25.18
CA ALA A 22 7.02 -0.79 23.98
C ALA A 22 6.51 -1.63 22.80
N HIS A 23 5.27 -1.39 22.38
CA HIS A 23 4.80 -1.90 21.10
C HIS A 23 5.61 -1.20 19.99
N PRO A 24 6.22 -1.93 19.04
CA PRO A 24 6.88 -1.30 17.90
C PRO A 24 5.85 -0.53 17.08
N ALA A 25 6.24 0.67 16.63
CA ALA A 25 5.41 1.52 15.79
C ALA A 25 4.98 0.80 14.51
N SER A 26 3.77 1.12 14.05
CA SER A 26 3.00 0.25 13.21
C SER A 26 2.31 1.06 12.10
N ALA A 27 2.99 1.25 10.98
CA ALA A 27 2.37 1.69 9.72
C ALA A 27 1.25 0.70 9.28
N ILE A 28 0.38 0.88 8.28
CA ILE A 28 0.31 1.81 7.13
C ILE A 28 0.37 3.23 7.65
N ASN A 29 1.13 4.10 7.02
CA ASN A 29 1.90 4.97 7.90
C ASN A 29 1.14 6.23 8.41
N THR A 30 -0.16 6.28 8.16
CA THR A 30 -1.14 7.10 8.88
C THR A 30 -1.59 6.43 10.17
N TYR A 31 -1.83 7.19 11.24
CA TYR A 31 -2.40 6.75 12.53
C TYR A 31 -3.35 5.53 12.55
N ASN A 32 -3.30 4.75 13.64
CA ASN A 32 -4.12 3.54 13.93
C ASN A 32 -3.87 2.30 13.06
N ALA A 33 -2.86 2.32 12.20
CA ALA A 33 -2.56 1.20 11.34
C ALA A 33 -1.65 0.14 11.98
N GLN A 34 -1.40 -0.94 11.26
CA GLN A 34 -0.53 -2.02 11.70
C GLN A 34 0.07 -2.88 10.58
N PRO A 35 1.19 -3.59 10.83
CA PRO A 35 1.73 -4.58 9.91
C PRO A 35 0.70 -5.55 9.37
N ALA A 36 0.84 -5.88 8.08
CA ALA A 36 0.01 -6.84 7.38
C ALA A 36 0.86 -8.02 6.80
N PRO A 37 1.65 -8.73 7.64
CA PRO A 37 2.41 -9.88 7.18
C PRO A 37 1.51 -11.03 6.68
N GLU A 38 0.22 -11.01 7.03
CA GLU A 38 -0.77 -11.98 6.56
C GLU A 38 -1.52 -11.57 5.28
N ARG A 39 -1.08 -10.49 4.61
CA ARG A 39 -1.61 -10.00 3.32
C ARG A 39 -0.57 -10.15 2.21
N THR A 40 -0.05 -11.35 2.01
CA THR A 40 1.03 -11.60 1.04
C THR A 40 0.64 -11.37 -0.42
N GLU A 41 -0.66 -11.25 -0.71
CA GLU A 41 -1.20 -10.83 -2.00
C GLU A 41 -0.94 -9.36 -2.33
N VAL A 42 -0.70 -8.50 -1.33
CA VAL A 42 -0.42 -7.08 -1.52
C VAL A 42 1.08 -6.89 -1.72
N GLY A 43 1.49 -6.11 -2.70
CA GLY A 43 2.89 -5.94 -3.09
C GLY A 43 3.30 -4.50 -3.32
N ALA A 44 4.60 -4.27 -3.30
CA ALA A 44 5.20 -3.02 -3.75
C ALA A 44 5.53 -3.12 -5.23
N LEU A 45 5.17 -2.08 -5.98
CA LEU A 45 5.70 -1.82 -7.31
C LEU A 45 7.07 -1.15 -7.14
N VAL A 46 8.11 -1.89 -7.49
CA VAL A 46 9.50 -1.43 -7.57
C VAL A 46 9.80 -1.05 -9.02
N VAL A 47 10.41 0.12 -9.21
CA VAL A 47 10.72 0.67 -10.53
C VAL A 47 12.23 0.81 -10.65
N GLN A 48 12.78 0.41 -11.81
CA GLN A 48 14.14 0.75 -12.23
C GLN A 48 14.03 1.78 -13.37
N TRP A 49 14.68 2.95 -13.23
CA TRP A 49 14.61 4.01 -14.24
C TRP A 49 15.89 4.87 -14.32
N ASP A 50 16.16 5.38 -15.52
CA ASP A 50 17.10 6.48 -15.74
C ASP A 50 16.48 7.80 -15.24
N HIS A 51 17.19 8.52 -14.39
CA HIS A 51 16.71 9.71 -13.68
C HIS A 51 17.34 11.04 -14.15
N ASP A 52 18.38 10.99 -14.98
CA ASP A 52 19.12 12.17 -15.43
C ASP A 52 19.38 12.22 -16.95
N GLY A 53 19.16 11.11 -17.66
CA GLY A 53 19.38 10.99 -19.11
C GLY A 53 20.84 10.69 -19.48
N ASP A 54 21.72 10.42 -18.50
CA ASP A 54 23.12 10.07 -18.74
C ASP A 54 23.32 8.56 -18.58
N ALA A 55 23.60 7.87 -19.69
CA ALA A 55 23.90 6.44 -19.72
C ALA A 55 25.18 6.04 -18.95
N ALA A 56 25.97 7.00 -18.43
CA ALA A 56 27.06 6.74 -17.48
C ALA A 56 26.59 6.68 -16.02
N THR A 57 25.43 7.25 -15.69
CA THR A 57 24.81 7.20 -14.37
C THR A 57 24.03 5.90 -14.20
N PRO A 58 24.22 5.13 -13.11
CA PRO A 58 23.41 3.94 -12.85
C PRO A 58 21.95 4.29 -12.57
N ASP A 59 21.01 3.55 -13.19
CA ASP A 59 19.57 3.66 -12.93
C ASP A 59 19.24 3.67 -11.45
N VAL A 60 18.24 4.47 -11.05
CA VAL A 60 17.65 4.40 -9.72
C VAL A 60 16.80 3.14 -9.63
N VAL A 61 16.82 2.48 -8.47
CA VAL A 61 15.87 1.42 -8.12
C VAL A 61 15.23 1.74 -6.79
N ASP A 62 13.91 1.88 -6.77
CA ASP A 62 13.15 2.09 -5.55
C ASP A 62 11.72 1.56 -5.65
N TRP A 63 11.06 1.43 -4.51
CA TRP A 63 9.61 1.22 -4.48
C TRP A 63 8.89 2.56 -4.72
N TYR A 64 7.82 2.53 -5.51
CA TYR A 64 7.13 3.75 -5.93
C TYR A 64 5.62 3.72 -5.65
N CYS A 65 4.99 2.56 -5.84
CA CYS A 65 3.56 2.35 -5.62
C CYS A 65 3.28 1.01 -4.92
N THR A 66 2.02 0.77 -4.64
CA THR A 66 1.48 -0.50 -4.16
C THR A 66 0.65 -1.15 -5.27
N GLY A 67 0.40 -2.45 -5.15
CA GLY A 67 -0.62 -3.16 -5.93
C GLY A 67 -1.06 -4.44 -5.24
N THR A 68 -1.78 -5.30 -5.96
CA THR A 68 -2.27 -6.58 -5.42
C THR A 68 -2.32 -7.65 -6.49
N MET A 69 -1.83 -8.85 -6.16
CA MET A 69 -2.00 -10.04 -6.98
C MET A 69 -3.49 -10.39 -7.07
N VAL A 70 -4.06 -10.28 -8.27
CA VAL A 70 -5.47 -10.63 -8.57
C VAL A 70 -5.59 -11.96 -9.31
N ASP A 71 -4.49 -12.44 -9.90
CA ASP A 71 -4.27 -13.85 -10.25
C ASP A 71 -2.82 -14.25 -9.89
N ARG A 72 -2.35 -15.43 -10.33
CA ARG A 72 -1.00 -15.96 -10.13
C ARG A 72 0.07 -15.18 -10.90
N ASN A 73 -0.33 -14.55 -12.01
CA ASN A 73 0.53 -13.82 -12.95
C ASN A 73 0.07 -12.37 -13.21
N THR A 74 -0.93 -11.88 -12.49
CA THR A 74 -1.48 -10.53 -12.67
C THR A 74 -1.43 -9.73 -11.38
N PHE A 75 -0.69 -8.63 -11.38
CA PHE A 75 -0.60 -7.68 -10.28
C PHE A 75 -1.27 -6.36 -10.64
N LEU A 76 -2.41 -6.08 -10.03
CA LEU A 76 -3.20 -4.87 -10.22
C LEU A 76 -2.59 -3.67 -9.49
N THR A 77 -2.44 -2.54 -10.17
CA THR A 77 -1.99 -1.24 -9.62
C THR A 77 -2.72 -0.07 -10.33
N ALA A 78 -2.34 1.17 -10.05
CA ALA A 78 -2.90 2.37 -10.69
C ALA A 78 -2.14 2.69 -11.99
N GLY A 79 -2.82 3.29 -12.97
CA GLY A 79 -2.22 3.71 -14.24
C GLY A 79 -1.14 4.78 -14.08
N HIS A 80 -1.35 5.74 -13.18
CA HIS A 80 -0.36 6.78 -12.89
C HIS A 80 0.94 6.24 -12.24
N CYS A 81 0.98 4.98 -11.81
CA CYS A 81 2.19 4.33 -11.32
C CYS A 81 3.07 3.80 -12.46
N THR A 82 2.52 3.63 -13.66
CA THR A 82 3.16 3.02 -14.83
C THR A 82 3.34 3.98 -16.01
N THR A 83 2.89 5.25 -15.90
CA THR A 83 3.09 6.29 -16.94
C THR A 83 4.17 7.32 -16.58
N ASP A 84 4.51 8.17 -17.56
CA ASP A 84 5.37 9.36 -17.40
C ASP A 84 6.82 9.08 -16.98
N TRP A 85 7.26 7.84 -17.14
CA TRP A 85 8.63 7.39 -16.93
C TRP A 85 9.56 7.64 -18.14
N ALA A 86 10.87 7.65 -17.88
CA ALA A 86 11.89 7.71 -18.93
C ALA A 86 11.90 6.43 -19.80
N PRO A 87 12.31 6.52 -21.10
CA PRO A 87 12.46 5.36 -21.95
C PRO A 87 13.39 4.30 -21.35
N GLY A 88 12.97 3.04 -21.35
CA GLY A 88 13.76 1.95 -20.76
C GLY A 88 13.48 1.68 -19.28
N VAL A 89 12.47 2.33 -18.69
CA VAL A 89 11.90 1.96 -17.39
C VAL A 89 11.56 0.47 -17.32
N ARG A 90 11.69 -0.13 -16.14
CA ARG A 90 11.38 -1.56 -15.89
C ARG A 90 10.63 -1.71 -14.57
N PHE A 91 9.60 -2.55 -14.57
CA PHE A 91 8.71 -2.75 -13.44
C PHE A 91 8.93 -4.11 -12.77
N TYR A 92 8.98 -4.09 -11.44
CA TYR A 92 9.22 -5.25 -10.59
C TYR A 92 8.17 -5.30 -9.49
N VAL A 93 7.69 -6.49 -9.14
CA VAL A 93 6.79 -6.69 -7.99
C VAL A 93 7.54 -7.37 -6.86
N SER A 94 7.43 -6.80 -5.66
CA SER A 94 7.91 -7.41 -4.43
C SER A 94 6.76 -7.67 -3.47
N LEU A 95 6.57 -8.93 -3.08
CA LEU A 95 5.61 -9.32 -2.03
C LEU A 95 6.29 -9.44 -0.65
N ALA A 96 7.49 -8.86 -0.50
CA ALA A 96 8.21 -8.80 0.77
C ALA A 96 7.46 -7.96 1.81
N GLN A 97 7.58 -8.32 3.08
CA GLN A 97 6.96 -7.56 4.17
C GLN A 97 7.61 -6.18 4.37
N ASN A 98 8.88 -6.04 4.02
CA ASN A 98 9.63 -4.79 4.11
C ASN A 98 10.56 -4.70 2.89
N VAL A 99 10.08 -4.05 1.82
CA VAL A 99 10.85 -3.87 0.58
C VAL A 99 11.96 -2.83 0.75
N GLN A 100 11.78 -1.83 1.63
CA GLN A 100 12.83 -0.85 1.94
C GLN A 100 14.07 -1.57 2.50
N ALA A 101 13.90 -2.47 3.47
CA ALA A 101 15.02 -3.21 4.05
C ALA A 101 15.73 -4.12 3.04
N GLU A 102 15.00 -4.71 2.09
CA GLU A 102 15.61 -5.50 1.01
C GLU A 102 16.39 -4.62 0.01
N LEU A 103 15.86 -3.44 -0.34
CA LEU A 103 16.54 -2.43 -1.15
C LEU A 103 17.81 -1.92 -0.46
N ASP A 104 17.72 -1.54 0.81
CA ASP A 104 18.85 -1.07 1.62
C ASP A 104 19.94 -2.14 1.73
N ALA A 105 19.56 -3.39 2.00
CA ALA A 105 20.50 -4.52 2.07
C ALA A 105 21.13 -4.87 0.71
N ALA A 106 20.42 -4.66 -0.40
CA ALA A 106 20.93 -4.85 -1.75
C ALA A 106 21.91 -3.72 -2.14
N LYS A 107 21.56 -2.46 -1.87
CA LYS A 107 22.38 -1.27 -2.09
C LYS A 107 23.65 -1.31 -1.23
N ALA A 108 23.55 -1.67 0.06
CA ALA A 108 24.68 -1.81 0.97
C ALA A 108 25.65 -2.96 0.60
N ALA A 109 25.17 -3.97 -0.15
CA ALA A 109 26.01 -5.03 -0.70
C ALA A 109 26.76 -4.63 -1.99
N GLY A 110 26.61 -3.39 -2.46
CA GLY A 110 27.31 -2.89 -3.66
C GLY A 110 26.82 -3.51 -4.97
N LEU A 111 25.57 -3.97 -5.02
CA LEU A 111 24.96 -4.52 -6.24
C LEU A 111 24.68 -3.42 -7.26
N SER A 112 24.80 -3.74 -8.56
CA SER A 112 24.35 -2.87 -9.65
C SER A 112 22.82 -2.75 -9.65
N SER A 113 22.27 -1.69 -10.25
CA SER A 113 20.82 -1.41 -10.30
C SER A 113 20.00 -2.62 -10.75
N ALA A 114 20.34 -3.24 -11.88
CA ALA A 114 19.66 -4.45 -12.35
C ALA A 114 19.75 -5.64 -11.36
N ALA A 115 20.86 -5.79 -10.63
CA ALA A 115 21.02 -6.82 -9.60
C ALA A 115 20.28 -6.48 -8.30
N VAL A 116 20.12 -5.20 -7.95
CA VAL A 116 19.22 -4.74 -6.88
C VAL A 116 17.78 -5.08 -7.25
N ALA A 117 17.31 -4.67 -8.43
CA ALA A 117 15.93 -4.88 -8.88
C ALA A 117 15.55 -6.37 -8.91
N ALA A 118 16.36 -7.22 -9.56
CA ALA A 118 16.16 -8.66 -9.59
C ALA A 118 16.27 -9.33 -8.19
N ARG A 119 17.05 -8.75 -7.27
CA ARG A 119 17.11 -9.22 -5.88
C ARG A 119 15.85 -8.88 -5.10
N VAL A 120 15.26 -7.69 -5.26
CA VAL A 120 14.13 -7.26 -4.41
C VAL A 120 12.76 -7.66 -4.95
N GLY A 121 12.61 -7.78 -6.27
CA GLY A 121 11.34 -8.11 -6.92
C GLY A 121 11.45 -9.18 -8.02
N VAL A 122 10.35 -9.42 -8.70
CA VAL A 122 10.28 -10.18 -9.97
C VAL A 122 9.84 -9.21 -11.06
N GLU A 123 10.52 -9.23 -12.20
CA GLU A 123 10.20 -8.36 -13.34
C GLU A 123 8.92 -8.79 -14.04
N GLY A 124 8.12 -7.83 -14.48
CA GLY A 124 6.92 -8.07 -15.29
C GLY A 124 6.69 -6.93 -16.28
N THR A 125 5.73 -7.13 -17.18
CA THR A 125 5.39 -6.17 -18.23
C THR A 125 4.19 -5.33 -17.80
N GLU A 126 4.30 -4.01 -17.88
CA GLU A 126 3.21 -3.11 -17.59
C GLU A 126 2.16 -3.07 -18.72
N HIS A 127 0.90 -3.06 -18.32
CA HIS A 127 -0.24 -2.77 -19.18
C HIS A 127 -1.06 -1.70 -18.49
N THR A 128 -0.98 -0.47 -18.97
CA THR A 128 -1.85 0.64 -18.51
C THR A 128 -3.14 0.62 -19.32
N SER A 129 -4.28 0.99 -18.72
CA SER A 129 -5.53 1.15 -19.48
C SER A 129 -5.32 2.14 -20.65
N PRO A 130 -5.70 1.79 -21.89
CA PRO A 130 -5.50 2.64 -23.06
C PRO A 130 -6.35 3.93 -23.03
N ASP A 131 -7.33 3.99 -22.13
CA ASP A 131 -8.21 5.14 -21.91
C ASP A 131 -7.70 6.10 -20.81
N TYR A 132 -6.63 5.73 -20.08
CA TYR A 132 -5.97 6.61 -19.10
C TYR A 132 -5.36 7.84 -19.81
N PRO A 133 -5.48 9.08 -19.29
CA PRO A 133 -5.95 9.47 -17.96
C PRO A 133 -7.45 9.78 -17.84
N GLY A 134 -8.27 9.40 -18.83
CA GLY A 134 -9.71 9.57 -18.81
C GLY A 134 -10.16 11.00 -18.53
N ASN A 135 -11.10 11.17 -17.60
CA ASN A 135 -11.59 12.45 -17.09
C ASN A 135 -12.07 12.33 -15.63
N SER A 136 -12.60 13.41 -15.04
CA SER A 136 -13.02 13.41 -13.63
C SER A 136 -14.21 12.50 -13.29
N ALA A 137 -15.02 12.09 -14.29
CA ALA A 137 -16.11 11.15 -14.09
C ALA A 137 -15.68 9.69 -14.24
N ASP A 138 -14.66 9.41 -15.04
CA ASP A 138 -13.99 8.11 -15.15
C ASP A 138 -12.53 8.34 -15.57
N SER A 139 -11.57 8.08 -14.68
CA SER A 139 -10.14 8.33 -14.95
C SER A 139 -9.47 7.19 -15.72
N HIS A 140 -10.09 6.01 -15.77
CA HIS A 140 -9.43 4.78 -16.23
C HIS A 140 -8.04 4.58 -15.59
N ASP A 141 -7.85 5.05 -14.35
CA ASP A 141 -6.57 5.02 -13.64
C ASP A 141 -6.33 3.62 -13.04
N ILE A 142 -6.00 2.70 -13.94
CA ILE A 142 -5.85 1.28 -13.66
C ILE A 142 -4.79 0.70 -14.60
N ALA A 143 -3.93 -0.15 -14.03
CA ALA A 143 -2.91 -0.89 -14.76
C ALA A 143 -2.73 -2.28 -14.15
N VAL A 144 -2.14 -3.20 -14.91
CA VAL A 144 -1.58 -4.44 -14.38
C VAL A 144 -0.11 -4.56 -14.72
N ILE A 145 0.63 -5.26 -13.87
CA ILE A 145 1.92 -5.86 -14.23
C ILE A 145 1.67 -7.35 -14.47
N GLU A 146 1.90 -7.79 -15.70
CA GLU A 146 1.77 -9.17 -16.14
C GLU A 146 3.09 -9.92 -16.04
N PHE A 147 3.01 -11.19 -15.66
CA PHE A 147 4.16 -12.09 -15.57
C PHE A 147 4.03 -13.23 -16.58
N ASP A 148 5.12 -13.54 -17.29
CA ASP A 148 5.19 -14.79 -18.05
C ASP A 148 5.24 -16.02 -17.11
N ALA A 149 5.25 -17.22 -17.68
CA ALA A 149 5.29 -18.46 -16.90
C ALA A 149 6.53 -18.58 -15.99
N THR A 150 7.65 -17.94 -16.32
CA THR A 150 8.86 -17.90 -15.50
C THR A 150 8.74 -16.87 -14.38
N GLY A 151 8.22 -15.68 -14.65
CA GLY A 151 7.92 -14.64 -13.65
C GLY A 151 6.90 -15.12 -12.61
N ALA A 152 5.80 -15.72 -13.06
CA ALA A 152 4.77 -16.27 -12.17
C ALA A 152 5.30 -17.41 -11.29
N ALA A 153 6.15 -18.29 -11.85
CA ALA A 153 6.84 -19.32 -11.07
C ALA A 153 7.86 -18.72 -10.07
N ALA A 154 8.57 -17.66 -10.44
CA ALA A 154 9.48 -16.95 -9.54
C ALA A 154 8.73 -16.27 -8.38
N LEU A 155 7.62 -15.58 -8.65
CA LEU A 155 6.76 -15.00 -7.60
C LEU A 155 6.30 -16.07 -6.61
N ALA A 156 5.68 -17.15 -7.11
CA ALA A 156 5.16 -18.24 -6.28
C ALA A 156 6.27 -18.99 -5.50
N SER A 157 7.48 -19.09 -6.05
CA SER A 157 8.63 -19.68 -5.35
C SER A 157 9.23 -18.77 -4.28
N ARG A 158 9.10 -17.46 -4.41
CA ARG A 158 9.66 -16.47 -3.46
C ARG A 158 8.69 -16.14 -2.34
N TRP A 159 7.39 -16.06 -2.64
CA TRP A 159 6.36 -15.64 -1.71
C TRP A 159 5.08 -16.49 -1.90
N PRO A 160 4.59 -17.18 -0.85
CA PRO A 160 3.28 -17.81 -0.89
C PRO A 160 2.18 -16.75 -0.74
N PHE A 161 1.28 -16.66 -1.70
CA PHE A 161 0.11 -15.78 -1.67
C PHE A 161 -1.15 -16.48 -2.20
N THR A 162 -2.30 -15.91 -1.88
CA THR A 162 -3.60 -16.27 -2.48
C THR A 162 -4.14 -15.02 -3.16
N PRO A 163 -4.41 -15.04 -4.48
CA PRO A 163 -4.90 -13.86 -5.18
C PRO A 163 -6.17 -13.25 -4.55
N ALA A 164 -6.28 -11.93 -4.62
CA ALA A 164 -7.41 -11.20 -4.09
C ALA A 164 -8.69 -11.49 -4.90
N THR A 165 -9.82 -11.67 -4.20
CA THR A 165 -11.12 -11.86 -4.84
C THR A 165 -11.65 -10.53 -5.39
N LEU A 166 -11.73 -10.41 -6.72
CA LEU A 166 -12.37 -9.30 -7.41
C LEU A 166 -13.89 -9.26 -7.18
N PRO A 167 -14.54 -8.10 -7.35
CA PRO A 167 -15.98 -7.96 -7.17
C PRO A 167 -16.75 -8.35 -8.44
N GLY A 168 -17.96 -8.87 -8.27
CA GLY A 168 -18.90 -9.08 -9.38
C GLY A 168 -19.35 -7.75 -10.00
N ALA A 169 -19.82 -7.77 -11.24
CA ALA A 169 -20.24 -6.56 -11.95
C ALA A 169 -21.34 -5.77 -11.20
N GLY A 170 -21.09 -4.49 -10.91
CA GLY A 170 -22.02 -3.61 -10.17
C GLY A 170 -22.30 -4.02 -8.72
N GLN A 171 -21.47 -4.89 -8.12
CA GLN A 171 -21.71 -5.43 -6.77
C GLN A 171 -21.81 -4.35 -5.68
N LEU A 172 -21.05 -3.25 -5.79
CA LEU A 172 -21.08 -2.18 -4.78
C LEU A 172 -22.39 -1.38 -4.86
N ASP A 173 -22.91 -1.12 -6.07
CA ASP A 173 -24.21 -0.48 -6.25
C ASP A 173 -25.35 -1.37 -5.71
N ALA A 174 -25.26 -2.69 -5.92
CA ALA A 174 -26.25 -3.67 -5.46
C ALA A 174 -26.31 -3.80 -3.92
N LEU A 175 -25.19 -3.60 -3.22
CA LEU A 175 -25.15 -3.52 -1.75
C LEU A 175 -25.81 -2.23 -1.23
N GLY A 176 -25.56 -1.11 -1.93
CA GLY A 176 -26.08 0.20 -1.57
C GLY A 176 -25.39 0.83 -0.36
N ALA A 177 -25.42 2.17 -0.30
CA ALA A 177 -24.60 2.97 0.63
C ALA A 177 -24.73 2.56 2.12
N ARG A 178 -25.92 2.15 2.59
CA ARG A 178 -26.13 1.72 3.99
C ARG A 178 -25.42 0.42 4.34
N ALA A 179 -25.33 -0.54 3.41
CA ALA A 179 -24.60 -1.78 3.64
C ALA A 179 -23.09 -1.54 3.56
N LEU A 180 -22.65 -0.67 2.64
CA LEU A 180 -21.25 -0.27 2.51
C LEU A 180 -20.74 0.52 3.74
N ASP A 181 -21.56 1.41 4.31
CA ASP A 181 -21.26 2.14 5.56
C ASP A 181 -21.17 1.21 6.79
N ALA A 182 -22.02 0.19 6.85
CA ALA A 182 -21.98 -0.82 7.92
C ALA A 182 -20.87 -1.88 7.73
N ALA A 183 -20.27 -1.97 6.54
CA ALA A 183 -19.25 -2.97 6.23
C ALA A 183 -17.87 -2.56 6.77
N ARG A 184 -17.03 -3.56 7.05
CA ARG A 184 -15.64 -3.31 7.44
C ARG A 184 -14.79 -3.07 6.20
N TRP A 185 -14.21 -1.88 6.10
CA TRP A 185 -13.24 -1.52 5.07
C TRP A 185 -11.81 -1.56 5.61
N GLU A 186 -10.89 -2.03 4.78
CA GLU A 186 -9.45 -2.02 5.05
C GLU A 186 -8.70 -1.54 3.80
N VAL A 187 -7.76 -0.62 3.98
CA VAL A 187 -6.74 -0.28 2.98
C VAL A 187 -5.43 -0.97 3.34
N MET A 188 -4.66 -1.39 2.34
CA MET A 188 -3.31 -1.94 2.52
C MET A 188 -2.32 -1.29 1.56
N GLY A 189 -1.04 -1.29 1.94
CA GLY A 189 0.03 -0.82 1.08
C GLY A 189 1.35 -0.55 1.79
N TYR A 190 2.23 0.12 1.06
CA TYR A 190 3.63 0.36 1.40
C TYR A 190 3.95 1.85 1.63
N GLY A 191 2.94 2.72 1.65
CA GLY A 191 3.11 4.17 1.63
C GLY A 191 3.72 4.82 2.87
N THR A 192 4.08 6.09 2.69
CA THR A 192 4.70 6.97 3.71
C THR A 192 3.71 7.40 4.79
N GLU A 193 4.18 8.15 5.80
CA GLU A 193 3.34 8.54 6.94
C GLU A 193 2.40 9.69 6.63
N GLU A 194 1.45 9.88 7.55
CA GLU A 194 0.76 11.17 7.63
C GLU A 194 1.79 12.32 7.74
N ALA A 195 1.42 13.50 7.24
CA ALA A 195 2.34 14.63 7.27
C ALA A 195 2.80 14.97 8.69
N LEU A 196 4.06 15.34 8.84
CA LEU A 196 4.55 16.13 9.97
C LEU A 196 4.77 17.55 9.51
N ARG A 197 4.35 18.52 10.32
CA ARG A 197 4.64 19.94 10.06
C ARG A 197 5.98 20.32 10.66
N GLY A 198 6.90 20.76 9.81
CA GLY A 198 8.21 21.27 10.21
C GLY A 198 8.61 22.55 9.48
N PRO A 199 9.79 23.12 9.77
CA PRO A 199 10.39 24.16 8.95
C PRO A 199 10.55 23.67 7.50
N GLY A 200 9.99 24.39 6.54
CA GLY A 200 9.99 23.99 5.12
C GLY A 200 8.69 23.35 4.61
N GLY A 201 7.76 22.95 5.49
CA GLY A 201 6.43 22.47 5.08
C GLY A 201 6.00 21.18 5.75
N HIS A 202 5.31 20.32 4.98
CA HIS A 202 4.95 18.97 5.38
C HIS A 202 6.05 17.98 4.96
N THR A 203 6.40 17.05 5.83
CA THR A 203 7.28 15.91 5.51
C THR A 203 6.55 14.61 5.83
N HIS A 204 6.73 13.62 4.96
CA HIS A 204 6.18 12.28 5.13
C HIS A 204 7.37 11.34 5.36
N ARG A 205 7.39 10.63 6.51
CA ARG A 205 8.50 9.72 6.89
C ARG A 205 8.14 8.26 6.50
N GLY A 206 9.04 7.31 6.77
CA GLY A 206 8.78 5.88 6.61
C GLY A 206 8.37 5.45 5.19
N GLY A 207 7.62 4.35 5.09
CA GLY A 207 7.26 3.70 3.83
C GLY A 207 8.07 2.42 3.57
N GLY A 208 7.74 1.72 2.47
CA GLY A 208 8.40 0.49 2.04
C GLY A 208 8.19 -0.72 2.95
N VAL A 209 7.21 -0.67 3.86
CA VAL A 209 6.77 -1.82 4.69
C VAL A 209 5.30 -2.10 4.38
N ARG A 210 4.90 -3.36 4.22
CA ARG A 210 3.51 -3.73 3.89
C ARG A 210 2.60 -3.73 5.09
N MET A 211 1.53 -2.96 5.02
CA MET A 211 0.69 -2.76 6.18
C MET A 211 -0.80 -2.62 5.86
N LYS A 212 -1.63 -2.43 6.89
CA LYS A 212 -3.09 -2.25 6.79
C LYS A 212 -3.63 -1.19 7.76
N ALA A 213 -4.70 -0.51 7.38
CA ALA A 213 -5.53 0.29 8.27
C ALA A 213 -7.02 0.05 8.02
N VAL A 214 -7.85 0.31 9.03
CA VAL A 214 -9.30 0.47 8.85
C VAL A 214 -9.57 1.88 8.33
N VAL A 215 -10.50 2.00 7.39
CA VAL A 215 -10.98 3.29 6.86
C VAL A 215 -12.50 3.37 7.00
N GLY A 216 -13.05 4.57 7.06
CA GLY A 216 -14.50 4.78 7.00
C GLY A 216 -14.99 4.78 5.56
N PHE A 217 -16.20 4.28 5.30
CA PHE A 217 -16.90 4.61 4.07
C PHE A 217 -17.53 6.01 4.18
N ASP A 218 -17.50 6.78 3.10
CA ASP A 218 -18.13 8.11 3.02
C ASP A 218 -19.17 8.16 1.89
N ALA A 219 -18.78 7.77 0.68
CA ALA A 219 -19.68 7.76 -0.47
C ALA A 219 -19.30 6.73 -1.54
N LEU A 220 -20.31 6.28 -2.30
CA LEU A 220 -20.14 5.59 -3.56
C LEU A 220 -20.51 6.56 -4.70
N ASN A 221 -19.62 6.72 -5.68
CA ASN A 221 -19.91 7.38 -6.95
C ASN A 221 -19.88 6.34 -8.08
N LYS A 222 -20.16 6.76 -9.32
CA LYS A 222 -20.17 5.86 -10.50
C LYS A 222 -18.91 5.00 -10.62
N THR A 223 -17.75 5.61 -10.39
CA THR A 223 -16.41 5.04 -10.62
C THR A 223 -15.52 5.08 -9.39
N TRP A 224 -15.98 5.71 -8.30
CA TRP A 224 -15.18 5.98 -7.12
C TRP A 224 -15.84 5.43 -5.85
N VAL A 225 -15.03 4.84 -4.98
CA VAL A 225 -15.32 4.78 -3.55
C VAL A 225 -14.61 5.96 -2.89
N ARG A 226 -15.34 6.71 -2.05
CA ARG A 226 -14.78 7.74 -1.18
C ARG A 226 -14.66 7.15 0.21
N LEU A 227 -13.44 7.12 0.74
CA LEU A 227 -13.10 6.58 2.04
C LEU A 227 -12.52 7.68 2.93
N ALA A 228 -12.93 7.67 4.20
CA ALA A 228 -12.58 8.66 5.20
C ALA A 228 -11.44 8.17 6.09
N MET A 229 -10.44 9.02 6.24
CA MET A 229 -9.32 8.87 7.16
C MET A 229 -9.60 9.75 8.38
N ASN A 230 -9.46 9.21 9.60
CA ASN A 230 -9.82 9.95 10.81
C ASN A 230 -9.27 9.28 12.09
N GLU A 231 -8.24 9.90 12.67
CA GLU A 231 -7.59 9.40 13.90
C GLU A 231 -8.59 9.21 15.06
N SER A 232 -9.49 10.18 15.26
CA SER A 232 -10.47 10.15 16.36
C SER A 232 -11.54 9.06 16.23
N ARG A 233 -11.67 8.47 15.04
CA ARG A 233 -12.52 7.29 14.77
C ARG A 233 -11.73 5.97 14.74
N ALA A 234 -10.45 5.99 15.13
CA ALA A 234 -9.50 4.88 15.00
C ALA A 234 -9.31 4.39 13.55
N TYR A 235 -9.46 5.29 12.57
CA TYR A 235 -9.18 5.00 11.16
C TYR A 235 -7.80 5.54 10.77
N GLY A 236 -7.09 4.81 9.92
CA GLY A 236 -5.94 5.31 9.17
C GLY A 236 -6.35 5.64 7.74
N GLY A 237 -5.49 5.34 6.77
CA GLY A 237 -5.74 5.57 5.36
C GLY A 237 -4.53 5.32 4.47
N ALA A 238 -4.58 5.88 3.26
CA ALA A 238 -3.49 5.81 2.29
C ALA A 238 -2.64 7.08 2.32
N CYS A 239 -1.40 6.99 1.88
CA CYS A 239 -0.53 8.14 1.59
C CYS A 239 0.36 7.88 0.35
N TYR A 240 1.40 8.70 0.14
CA TYR A 240 2.32 8.56 -0.99
C TYR A 240 2.92 7.15 -1.05
N GLY A 241 2.76 6.49 -2.19
CA GLY A 241 3.18 5.10 -2.42
C GLY A 241 2.16 4.02 -2.06
N ASP A 242 1.02 4.36 -1.44
CA ASP A 242 -0.15 3.46 -1.35
C ASP A 242 -1.00 3.49 -2.63
N SER A 243 -0.70 4.37 -3.58
CA SER A 243 -1.31 4.38 -4.92
C SER A 243 -1.21 3.01 -5.60
N GLY A 244 -2.28 2.62 -6.29
CA GLY A 244 -2.48 1.25 -6.81
C GLY A 244 -2.86 0.22 -5.74
N GLY A 245 -2.70 0.55 -4.46
CA GLY A 245 -2.97 -0.35 -3.34
C GLY A 245 -4.44 -0.70 -3.14
N PRO A 246 -4.73 -1.85 -2.51
CA PRO A 246 -6.07 -2.37 -2.40
C PRO A 246 -6.90 -1.68 -1.33
N ASN A 247 -8.18 -1.48 -1.64
CA ASN A 247 -9.22 -1.12 -0.69
C ASN A 247 -10.24 -2.25 -0.67
N PHE A 248 -10.20 -3.04 0.41
CA PHE A 248 -11.06 -4.20 0.59
C PHE A 248 -12.30 -3.84 1.41
N VAL A 249 -13.41 -4.50 1.09
CA VAL A 249 -14.64 -4.51 1.87
C VAL A 249 -14.96 -5.95 2.31
N THR A 250 -15.45 -6.11 3.53
CA THR A 250 -15.98 -7.41 4.01
C THR A 250 -17.48 -7.49 3.81
N VAL A 251 -17.93 -8.39 2.95
CA VAL A 251 -19.34 -8.65 2.59
C VAL A 251 -19.65 -10.11 2.89
N ASP A 252 -20.69 -10.39 3.67
CA ASP A 252 -21.09 -11.74 4.08
C ASP A 252 -19.92 -12.60 4.65
N GLY A 253 -19.02 -11.95 5.39
CA GLY A 253 -17.82 -12.57 5.97
C GLY A 253 -16.68 -12.82 4.97
N ARG A 254 -16.86 -12.50 3.69
CA ARG A 254 -15.84 -12.61 2.63
C ARG A 254 -15.17 -11.26 2.39
N ARG A 255 -13.84 -11.24 2.27
CA ARG A 255 -13.09 -10.05 1.84
C ARG A 255 -13.12 -9.95 0.32
N ILE A 256 -13.49 -8.79 -0.21
CA ILE A 256 -13.57 -8.49 -1.64
C ILE A 256 -12.73 -7.25 -1.93
N LEU A 257 -11.93 -7.27 -2.99
CA LEU A 257 -11.14 -6.14 -3.45
C LEU A 257 -12.05 -5.14 -4.17
N ALA A 258 -12.64 -4.20 -3.43
CA ALA A 258 -13.65 -3.30 -3.97
C ALA A 258 -13.07 -2.20 -4.89
N ALA A 259 -11.88 -1.68 -4.56
CA ALA A 259 -11.28 -0.56 -5.27
C ALA A 259 -9.76 -0.53 -5.15
N THR A 260 -9.09 0.22 -6.03
CA THR A 260 -7.65 0.52 -5.97
C THR A 260 -7.42 2.00 -5.61
N THR A 261 -6.44 2.31 -4.75
CA THR A 261 -6.14 3.67 -4.27
C THR A 261 -5.59 4.53 -5.40
N ILE A 262 -6.21 5.69 -5.67
CA ILE A 262 -5.76 6.61 -6.73
C ILE A 262 -5.22 7.91 -6.17
N THR A 263 -5.92 8.54 -5.23
CA THR A 263 -5.54 9.87 -4.73
C THR A 263 -6.13 10.15 -3.36
N GLY A 264 -5.76 11.27 -2.75
CA GLY A 264 -6.18 11.69 -1.42
C GLY A 264 -5.83 13.15 -1.15
N ASP A 265 -5.98 13.60 0.09
CA ASP A 265 -5.46 14.91 0.51
C ASP A 265 -3.94 14.87 0.67
N SER A 266 -3.23 15.90 0.19
CA SER A 266 -1.76 15.95 0.24
C SER A 266 -1.13 15.78 1.64
N PRO A 267 -1.79 16.18 2.76
CA PRO A 267 -1.31 15.87 4.11
C PRO A 267 -1.50 14.41 4.56
N CYS A 268 -2.30 13.61 3.84
CA CYS A 268 -2.71 12.26 4.21
C CYS A 268 -3.43 12.17 5.57
N TYR A 269 -4.46 13.00 5.79
CA TYR A 269 -5.25 12.99 7.04
C TYR A 269 -6.75 12.71 6.84
N ALA A 270 -7.31 12.96 5.67
CA ALA A 270 -8.76 13.11 5.52
C ALA A 270 -9.39 12.16 4.49
N THR A 271 -8.79 12.01 3.30
CA THR A 271 -9.45 11.34 2.17
C THR A 271 -8.57 10.30 1.51
N ASN A 272 -9.18 9.14 1.25
CA ASN A 272 -8.68 8.13 0.35
C ASN A 272 -9.73 7.95 -0.76
N VAL A 273 -9.32 8.17 -2.00
CA VAL A 273 -10.17 8.13 -3.19
C VAL A 273 -9.74 6.95 -4.04
N SER A 274 -10.62 5.97 -4.17
CA SER A 274 -10.29 4.66 -4.73
C SER A 274 -11.16 4.36 -5.95
N TYR A 275 -10.54 3.92 -7.04
CA TYR A 275 -11.22 3.58 -8.29
C TYR A 275 -11.86 2.18 -8.20
N ARG A 276 -13.17 2.11 -8.47
CA ARG A 276 -14.01 0.92 -8.29
C ARG A 276 -13.67 -0.17 -9.30
N LEU A 277 -13.48 -1.40 -8.83
CA LEU A 277 -13.19 -2.55 -9.70
C LEU A 277 -14.43 -3.30 -10.20
N ASP A 278 -15.64 -2.91 -9.74
CA ASP A 278 -16.91 -3.51 -10.18
C ASP A 278 -17.57 -2.80 -11.36
N THR A 279 -16.93 -1.74 -11.87
CA THR A 279 -17.45 -0.89 -12.96
C THR A 279 -17.27 -1.54 -14.33
N PRO A 280 -18.08 -1.15 -15.34
CA PRO A 280 -17.89 -1.61 -16.72
C PRO A 280 -16.52 -1.25 -17.30
N SER A 281 -15.94 -0.10 -16.95
CA SER A 281 -14.63 0.37 -17.43
C SER A 281 -13.47 -0.40 -16.80
N ALA A 282 -13.44 -0.52 -15.46
CA ALA A 282 -12.41 -1.31 -14.78
C ALA A 282 -12.47 -2.80 -15.17
N ARG A 283 -13.68 -3.38 -15.26
CA ARG A 283 -13.86 -4.77 -15.69
C ARG A 283 -13.60 -4.98 -17.18
N GLY A 284 -13.89 -3.99 -18.02
CA GLY A 284 -13.56 -4.03 -19.44
C GLY A 284 -12.05 -4.18 -19.66
N PHE A 285 -11.25 -3.44 -18.90
CA PHE A 285 -9.80 -3.57 -18.90
C PHE A 285 -9.30 -4.86 -18.24
N LEU A 286 -9.77 -5.19 -17.02
CA LEU A 286 -9.31 -6.38 -16.29
C LEU A 286 -9.67 -7.71 -16.99
N GLY A 287 -10.75 -7.75 -17.77
CA GLY A 287 -11.20 -8.94 -18.48
C GLY A 287 -10.24 -9.45 -19.56
N ASP A 288 -9.27 -8.64 -19.98
CA ASP A 288 -8.19 -9.06 -20.90
C ASP A 288 -7.06 -9.83 -20.17
N PHE A 289 -7.00 -9.76 -18.83
CA PHE A 289 -5.90 -10.30 -18.02
C PHE A 289 -6.33 -11.41 -17.04
N VAL A 290 -7.56 -11.36 -16.50
CA VAL A 290 -8.03 -12.30 -15.46
C VAL A 290 -9.45 -12.81 -15.70
N GLU A 291 -9.75 -14.00 -15.18
CA GLU A 291 -11.12 -14.53 -15.15
C GLU A 291 -11.97 -13.73 -14.13
N LEU A 292 -12.93 -12.96 -14.64
CA LEU A 292 -13.80 -12.11 -13.83
C LEU A 292 -15.03 -12.88 -13.29
N PRO A 293 -15.42 -12.67 -12.01
CA PRO A 293 -16.64 -13.20 -11.43
C PRO A 293 -17.91 -12.45 -11.83
#